data_AF-A0A925RNY2-F1
#
_entry.id   AF-A0A925RNY2-F1
#
_cell.length_a   1.000
_cell.length_b   1.000
_cell.length_c   1.000
_cell.angle_alpha   90.00
_cell.angle_beta   90.00
_cell.angle_gamma   90.00
#
_symmetry.space_group_name_H-M   'P 1'
#
loop_
_entity.id
_entity.type
_entity.pdbx_description
1 polymer ?
#
loop_
_entity_poly.entity_id
_entity_poly.type
_entity_poly.pdbx_seq_one_letter_code
_entity_poly.pdbx_strand_id
1 'polypeptide(L)'
;MPTTTSAARRMDAAYRIAGADRSWYGPQMRLVLALGLLLGACKGDMQKCEQACRNYGTLVYWKHADAEIAAAPADKRDALRKKRLGEFDSKLENGVDLCVSQCQSANNDEDMECMVAAKTADQVIACTTK
;
A
#
# COMPACT_ATOMS: atom_id res chain seq x y z
N MET A 1 7.44 39.78 -76.69
CA MET A 1 8.28 38.79 -76.00
C MET A 1 8.80 39.43 -74.72
N PRO A 2 8.30 38.99 -73.57
CA PRO A 2 9.18 38.37 -72.59
C PRO A 2 8.65 37.02 -72.10
N THR A 3 9.61 36.22 -71.65
CA THR A 3 9.59 34.81 -71.28
C THR A 3 9.16 34.58 -69.82
N THR A 4 8.30 33.58 -69.66
CA THR A 4 8.34 32.46 -68.69
C THR A 4 8.50 32.71 -67.18
N THR A 5 7.67 31.95 -66.46
CA THR A 5 7.90 31.31 -65.15
C THR A 5 7.37 32.06 -63.93
N SER A 6 6.27 31.57 -63.35
CA SER A 6 6.39 30.90 -62.05
C SER A 6 5.07 30.22 -61.70
N ALA A 7 5.14 28.90 -61.57
CA ALA A 7 4.08 28.00 -61.16
C ALA A 7 3.77 28.14 -59.65
N ALA A 8 3.31 29.32 -59.22
CA ALA A 8 3.06 29.61 -57.79
C ALA A 8 1.59 29.94 -57.47
N ARG A 9 0.65 29.81 -58.41
CA ARG A 9 -0.77 30.17 -58.18
C ARG A 9 -1.73 28.99 -58.34
N ARG A 10 -1.37 27.83 -57.80
CA ARG A 10 -2.31 26.69 -57.67
C ARG A 10 -2.28 26.02 -56.28
N MET A 11 -1.89 26.75 -55.24
CA MET A 11 -1.88 26.22 -53.87
C MET A 11 -2.66 27.07 -52.85
N ASP A 12 -3.64 27.89 -53.27
CA ASP A 12 -4.43 28.71 -52.33
C ASP A 12 -5.94 28.46 -52.37
N ALA A 13 -6.39 27.40 -53.03
CA ALA A 13 -7.82 27.08 -53.17
C ALA A 13 -8.22 25.72 -52.53
N ALA A 14 -7.40 25.20 -51.61
CA ALA A 14 -7.70 23.94 -50.90
C ALA A 14 -7.82 24.09 -49.38
N TYR A 15 -7.86 25.33 -48.85
CA TYR A 15 -7.92 25.57 -47.40
C TYR A 15 -9.25 26.18 -46.94
N ARG A 16 -10.38 25.83 -47.55
CA ARG A 16 -11.71 26.23 -47.06
C ARG A 16 -12.81 25.23 -47.36
N ILE A 17 -12.67 23.97 -46.95
CA ILE A 17 -13.83 23.13 -46.63
C ILE A 17 -13.46 22.21 -45.49
N ALA A 18 -13.94 22.53 -44.29
CA ALA A 18 -14.43 21.63 -43.26
C ALA A 18 -14.25 22.25 -41.87
N GLY A 19 -15.08 23.25 -41.57
CA GLY A 19 -15.62 23.35 -40.23
C GLY A 19 -16.44 22.09 -39.99
N ALA A 20 -15.92 21.20 -39.16
CA ALA A 20 -16.64 20.10 -38.55
C ALA A 20 -15.99 19.82 -37.20
N ASP A 21 -16.34 20.68 -36.24
CA ASP A 21 -16.44 20.29 -34.85
C ASP A 21 -17.16 18.95 -34.74
N ARG A 22 -16.42 17.90 -34.38
CA ARG A 22 -16.84 16.78 -33.52
C ARG A 22 -15.70 15.79 -33.41
N SER A 23 -14.80 16.08 -32.46
CA SER A 23 -13.97 15.04 -31.83
C SER A 23 -14.91 14.05 -31.13
N TRP A 24 -15.35 13.04 -31.86
CA TRP A 24 -16.20 11.94 -31.38
C TRP A 24 -15.49 11.01 -30.37
N TYR A 25 -14.20 11.24 -30.11
CA TYR A 25 -13.39 10.49 -29.14
C TYR A 25 -13.00 11.32 -27.91
N GLY A 26 -13.59 12.50 -27.71
CA GLY A 26 -13.19 13.44 -26.64
C GLY A 26 -13.79 13.19 -25.24
N PRO A 27 -15.10 12.95 -25.09
CA PRO A 27 -15.70 12.89 -23.75
C PRO A 27 -15.72 11.48 -23.13
N GLN A 28 -15.75 10.41 -23.93
CA GLN A 28 -15.87 9.04 -23.38
C GLN A 28 -14.54 8.51 -22.81
N MET A 29 -13.40 8.82 -23.43
CA MET A 29 -12.07 8.46 -22.90
C MET A 29 -11.77 9.13 -21.55
N ARG A 30 -12.24 10.38 -21.33
CA ARG A 30 -12.09 11.08 -20.05
C ARG A 30 -12.89 10.43 -18.92
N LEU A 31 -14.08 9.92 -19.21
CA LEU A 31 -14.90 9.19 -18.24
C LEU A 31 -14.27 7.85 -17.84
N VAL A 32 -13.66 7.12 -18.78
CA VAL A 32 -12.97 5.85 -18.49
C VAL A 32 -11.70 6.06 -17.65
N LEU A 33 -10.92 7.12 -17.94
CA LEU A 33 -9.75 7.49 -17.12
C LEU A 33 -10.14 7.95 -15.71
N ALA A 34 -11.23 8.70 -15.56
CA ALA A 34 -11.73 9.13 -14.26
C ALA A 34 -12.28 7.96 -13.42
N LEU A 35 -12.95 6.98 -14.05
CA LEU A 35 -13.37 5.74 -13.38
C LEU A 35 -12.17 4.85 -13.01
N GLY A 36 -11.14 4.77 -13.85
CA GLY A 36 -9.92 4.02 -13.56
C GLY A 36 -9.14 4.57 -12.35
N LEU A 37 -9.12 5.90 -12.18
CA LEU A 37 -8.51 6.56 -11.02
C LEU A 37 -9.30 6.33 -9.71
N LEU A 38 -10.62 6.15 -9.78
CA LEU A 38 -11.45 5.81 -8.62
C LEU A 38 -11.29 4.35 -8.18
N LEU A 39 -10.94 3.44 -9.08
CA LEU A 39 -10.68 2.02 -8.78
C LEU A 39 -9.25 1.78 -8.24
N GLY A 40 -8.34 2.76 -8.37
CA GLY A 40 -6.96 2.67 -7.89
C GLY A 40 -6.77 2.87 -6.38
N ALA A 41 -7.84 3.24 -5.65
CA ALA A 41 -7.80 3.54 -4.22
C ALA A 41 -8.17 2.33 -3.31
N CYS A 42 -8.40 1.14 -3.86
CA CYS A 42 -8.86 -0.03 -3.10
C CYS A 42 -7.72 -0.96 -2.63
N LYS A 43 -6.68 -0.41 -2.02
CA LYS A 43 -5.71 -1.19 -1.23
C LYS A 43 -5.70 -0.66 0.20
N GLY A 44 -5.65 -1.55 1.18
CA GLY A 44 -5.65 -1.18 2.60
C GLY A 44 -4.54 -0.18 2.94
N ASP A 45 -4.77 0.66 3.94
CA ASP A 45 -3.83 1.70 4.37
C ASP A 45 -2.50 1.07 4.80
N MET A 46 -1.42 1.35 4.04
CA MET A 46 -0.09 0.81 4.31
C MET A 46 0.43 1.18 5.70
N GLN A 47 0.25 2.43 6.13
CA GLN A 47 0.77 2.88 7.41
C GLN A 47 0.02 2.23 8.55
N LYS A 48 -1.31 2.10 8.41
CA LYS A 48 -2.17 1.39 9.37
C LYS A 48 -1.81 -0.09 9.46
N CYS A 49 -1.60 -0.75 8.32
CA CYS A 49 -1.13 -2.13 8.25
C CYS A 49 0.21 -2.31 8.95
N GLU A 50 1.19 -1.45 8.66
CA GLU A 50 2.51 -1.51 9.30
C GLU A 50 2.41 -1.34 10.81
N GLN A 51 1.64 -0.34 11.26
CA GLN A 51 1.43 -0.09 12.69
C GLN A 51 0.76 -1.28 13.38
N ALA A 52 -0.30 -1.83 12.79
CA ALA A 52 -1.00 -3.01 13.31
C ALA A 52 -0.08 -4.23 13.40
N CYS A 53 0.65 -4.53 12.32
CA CYS A 53 1.57 -5.66 12.22
C CYS A 53 2.73 -5.54 13.22
N ARG A 54 3.31 -4.34 13.37
CA ARG A 54 4.36 -4.08 14.37
C ARG A 54 3.82 -4.24 15.79
N ASN A 55 2.62 -3.73 16.08
CA ASN A 55 2.01 -3.85 17.41
C ASN A 55 1.72 -5.32 17.75
N TYR A 56 1.12 -6.07 16.81
CA TYR A 56 0.88 -7.50 16.95
C TYR A 56 2.17 -8.28 17.19
N GLY A 57 3.18 -8.12 16.32
CA GLY A 57 4.46 -8.78 16.45
C GLY A 57 5.13 -8.48 17.78
N THR A 58 5.11 -7.21 18.22
CA THR A 58 5.69 -6.77 19.49
C THR A 58 5.01 -7.44 20.69
N LEU A 59 3.68 -7.32 20.78
CA LEU A 59 2.93 -7.82 21.93
C LEU A 59 3.04 -9.34 22.03
N VAL A 60 2.85 -10.05 20.92
CA VAL A 60 2.92 -11.51 20.88
C VAL A 60 4.34 -12.01 21.19
N TYR A 61 5.37 -11.37 20.62
CA TYR A 61 6.75 -11.73 20.91
C TYR A 61 7.06 -11.62 22.40
N TRP A 62 6.75 -10.48 23.02
CA TRP A 62 7.06 -10.26 24.43
C TRP A 62 6.23 -11.15 25.35
N LYS A 63 4.96 -11.45 25.03
CA LYS A 63 4.19 -12.46 25.77
C LYS A 63 4.92 -13.81 25.86
N HIS A 64 5.47 -14.29 24.74
CA HIS A 64 6.21 -15.55 24.72
C HIS A 64 7.58 -15.45 25.38
N ALA A 65 8.32 -14.37 25.12
CA ALA A 65 9.64 -14.14 25.70
C ALA A 65 9.57 -14.02 27.22
N ASP A 66 8.60 -13.28 27.75
CA ASP A 66 8.42 -13.09 29.19
C ASP A 66 8.01 -14.40 29.90
N ALA A 67 7.15 -15.20 29.27
CA ALA A 67 6.82 -16.54 29.78
C ALA A 67 8.05 -17.44 29.85
N GLU A 68 8.90 -17.42 28.82
CA GLU A 68 10.15 -18.20 28.79
C GLU A 68 11.16 -17.71 29.84
N ILE A 69 11.31 -16.39 30.00
CA ILE A 69 12.18 -15.78 31.01
C ILE A 69 11.69 -16.12 32.42
N ALA A 70 10.38 -16.09 32.67
CA ALA A 70 9.82 -16.46 33.97
C ALA A 70 10.05 -17.94 34.30
N ALA A 71 9.94 -18.82 33.30
CA ALA A 71 10.17 -20.26 33.46
C ALA A 71 11.66 -20.63 33.65
N ALA A 72 12.59 -19.76 33.24
CA ALA A 72 14.02 -20.02 33.35
C ALA A 72 14.53 -19.94 34.82
N PRO A 73 15.60 -20.69 35.16
CA PRO A 73 16.32 -20.55 36.43
C PRO A 73 16.77 -19.10 36.67
N ALA A 74 16.73 -18.64 37.92
CA ALA A 74 16.96 -17.24 38.29
C ALA A 74 18.31 -16.70 37.76
N ASP A 75 19.36 -17.51 37.80
CA ASP A 75 20.70 -17.22 37.31
C ASP A 75 20.79 -17.07 35.77
N LYS A 76 19.81 -17.61 35.03
CA LYS A 76 19.76 -17.58 33.56
C LYS A 76 18.82 -16.53 32.98
N ARG A 77 17.93 -15.95 33.80
CA ARG A 77 16.88 -15.01 33.33
C ARG A 77 17.46 -13.79 32.64
N ASP A 78 18.52 -13.20 33.20
CA ASP A 78 19.11 -11.98 32.63
C ASP A 78 19.83 -12.23 31.31
N ALA A 79 20.55 -13.35 31.20
CA ALA A 79 21.15 -13.78 29.94
C ALA A 79 20.08 -14.03 28.87
N LEU A 80 18.96 -14.67 29.25
CA LEU A 80 17.86 -14.94 28.34
C LEU A 80 17.13 -13.66 27.92
N ARG A 81 16.90 -12.70 28.83
CA ARG A 81 16.33 -11.39 28.50
C ARG A 81 17.20 -10.65 27.49
N LYS A 82 18.52 -10.61 27.71
CA LYS A 82 19.47 -10.00 26.76
C LYS A 82 19.42 -10.67 25.40
N LYS A 83 19.35 -12.01 25.36
CA LYS A 83 19.20 -12.77 24.12
C LYS A 83 17.90 -12.41 23.39
N ARG A 84 16.76 -12.38 24.10
CA ARG A 84 15.46 -12.04 23.51
C ARG A 84 15.41 -10.59 23.02
N LEU A 85 16.06 -9.66 23.72
CA LEU A 85 16.23 -8.29 23.23
C LEU A 85 17.03 -8.24 21.93
N GLY A 86 18.16 -8.96 21.85
CA GLY A 86 18.99 -9.00 20.64
C GLY A 86 18.34 -9.69 19.43
N GLU A 87 17.39 -10.61 19.68
CA GLU A 87 16.63 -11.28 18.62
C GLU A 87 15.37 -10.52 18.18
N PHE A 88 14.91 -9.55 18.98
CA PHE A 88 13.60 -8.93 18.81
C PHE A 88 13.46 -8.25 17.45
N ASP A 89 14.37 -7.31 17.14
CA ASP A 89 14.28 -6.51 15.91
C ASP A 89 14.33 -7.41 14.67
N SER A 90 15.25 -8.38 14.64
CA SER A 90 15.35 -9.30 13.50
C SER A 90 14.08 -10.13 13.32
N LYS A 91 13.47 -10.63 14.40
CA LYS A 91 12.22 -11.40 14.32
C LYS A 91 11.03 -10.52 13.92
N LEU A 92 11.01 -9.27 14.38
CA LEU A 92 9.96 -8.33 14.04
C LEU A 92 10.02 -7.97 12.55
N GLU A 93 11.17 -7.51 12.05
CA GLU A 93 11.32 -7.11 10.64
C GLU A 93 11.04 -8.27 9.69
N ASN A 94 11.51 -9.49 10.01
CA ASN A 94 11.26 -10.68 9.18
C ASN A 94 9.77 -11.06 9.07
N GLY A 95 8.92 -10.64 10.02
CA GLY A 95 7.49 -10.95 10.03
C GLY A 95 6.61 -9.80 9.53
N VAL A 96 7.04 -8.55 9.70
CA VAL A 96 6.23 -7.36 9.40
C VAL A 96 5.94 -7.24 7.92
N ASP A 97 6.92 -7.42 7.03
CA ASP A 97 6.72 -7.26 5.58
C ASP A 97 5.64 -8.20 5.02
N LEU A 98 5.68 -9.47 5.47
CA LEU A 98 4.69 -10.46 5.08
C LEU A 98 3.30 -10.09 5.62
N CYS A 99 3.22 -9.66 6.88
CA CYS A 99 1.97 -9.21 7.49
C CYS A 99 1.37 -7.99 6.76
N VAL A 100 2.20 -6.98 6.43
CA VAL A 100 1.76 -5.78 5.70
C VAL A 100 1.23 -6.14 4.32
N SER A 101 1.92 -7.03 3.59
CA SER A 101 1.48 -7.46 2.26
C SER A 101 0.11 -8.15 2.28
N GLN A 102 -0.14 -8.97 3.31
CA GLN A 102 -1.44 -9.63 3.51
C GLN A 102 -2.51 -8.64 3.94
N CYS A 103 -2.19 -7.73 4.87
CA CYS A 103 -3.11 -6.70 5.34
C CYS A 103 -3.64 -5.82 4.20
N GLN A 104 -2.74 -5.33 3.33
CA GLN A 104 -3.14 -4.49 2.19
C GLN A 104 -4.06 -5.24 1.21
N SER A 105 -3.89 -6.55 1.09
CA SER A 105 -4.68 -7.41 0.20
C SER A 105 -6.06 -7.76 0.76
N ALA A 106 -6.18 -7.83 2.10
CA ALA A 106 -7.41 -8.20 2.78
C ALA A 106 -8.40 -7.02 2.90
N ASN A 107 -7.91 -5.78 2.93
CA ASN A 107 -8.74 -4.57 3.11
C ASN A 107 -9.62 -4.61 4.39
N ASN A 108 -9.09 -5.22 5.46
CA ASN A 108 -9.79 -5.37 6.74
C ASN A 108 -9.45 -4.22 7.70
N ASP A 109 -10.00 -3.03 7.43
CA ASP A 109 -9.69 -1.84 8.21
C ASP A 109 -10.09 -1.96 9.69
N GLU A 110 -11.20 -2.64 10.00
CA GLU A 110 -11.70 -2.83 11.37
C GLU A 110 -10.76 -3.71 12.22
N ASP A 111 -10.25 -4.80 11.64
CA ASP A 111 -9.29 -5.68 12.31
C ASP A 111 -7.99 -4.92 12.61
N MET A 112 -7.55 -4.08 11.67
CA MET A 112 -6.34 -3.28 11.86
C MET A 112 -6.52 -2.22 12.94
N GLU A 113 -7.69 -1.56 13.04
CA GLU A 113 -7.97 -0.64 14.14
C GLU A 113 -7.94 -1.35 15.50
N CYS A 114 -8.55 -2.53 15.57
CA CYS A 114 -8.49 -3.37 16.75
C CYS A 114 -7.03 -3.69 17.12
N MET A 115 -6.23 -4.12 16.14
CA MET A 115 -4.82 -4.48 16.36
C MET A 115 -3.98 -3.28 16.78
N VAL A 116 -4.20 -2.09 16.23
CA VAL A 116 -3.50 -0.85 16.65
C VAL A 116 -3.90 -0.42 18.06
N ALA A 117 -5.17 -0.58 18.43
CA ALA A 117 -5.69 -0.20 19.73
C ALA A 117 -5.27 -1.16 20.85
N ALA A 118 -5.03 -2.43 20.52
CA ALA A 118 -4.66 -3.48 21.47
C ALA A 118 -3.42 -3.11 22.31
N LYS A 119 -3.50 -3.38 23.61
CA LYS A 119 -2.43 -3.11 24.59
C LYS A 119 -1.81 -4.38 25.16
N THR A 120 -2.38 -5.54 24.85
CA THR A 120 -1.91 -6.84 25.32
C THR A 120 -1.92 -7.82 24.17
N ALA A 121 -1.09 -8.86 24.27
CA ALA A 121 -1.05 -9.92 23.29
C ALA A 121 -2.40 -10.67 23.17
N ASP A 122 -3.15 -10.83 24.26
CA ASP A 122 -4.47 -11.46 24.20
C ASP A 122 -5.48 -10.61 23.42
N GLN A 123 -5.45 -9.29 23.64
CA GLN A 123 -6.29 -8.37 22.87
C GLN A 123 -5.95 -8.39 21.39
N VAL A 124 -4.65 -8.34 21.04
CA VAL A 124 -4.24 -8.26 19.63
C VAL A 124 -4.50 -9.57 18.88
N ILE A 125 -4.42 -10.73 19.55
CA ILE A 125 -4.79 -12.03 18.99
C ILE A 125 -6.31 -12.11 18.77
N ALA A 126 -7.12 -11.61 19.72
CA ALA A 126 -8.56 -11.60 19.58
C ALA A 126 -9.05 -10.74 18.39
N CYS A 127 -8.24 -9.79 17.92
CA CYS A 127 -8.55 -9.00 16.73
C CYS A 127 -8.47 -9.81 15.42
N THR A 128 -7.71 -10.91 15.37
CA THR A 128 -7.51 -11.71 14.14
C THR A 128 -8.43 -12.92 14.05
N THR A 129 -9.31 -13.12 15.03
CA THR A 129 -10.18 -14.31 15.15
C THR A 129 -11.67 -13.97 15.16
N LYS A 130 -12.03 -12.75 14.75
CA LYS A 130 -13.42 -12.32 14.57
C LYS A 130 -13.92 -12.73 13.20
#